data_AF-A0A917UL67-F1
#
_entry.id   AF-A0A917UL67-F1
#
_cell.length_a   1.000
_cell.length_b   1.000
_cell.length_c   1.000
_cell.angle_alpha   90.00
_cell.angle_beta   90.00
_cell.angle_gamma   90.00
#
_symmetry.space_group_name_H-M   'P 1'
#
loop_
_entity.id
_entity.type
_entity.pdbx_description
1 polymer ?
#
loop_
_entity_poly.entity_id
_entity_poly.type
_entity_poly.pdbx_seq_one_letter_code
_entity_poly.pdbx_strand_id
1 'polypeptide(L)'
;MNRHLRTLLLTLPLLSTSAANAINVKLRPQSTQIEAVVLDTLKRLSSSTLTLTLDKTGGPILVLAAPGSVPFNPDVSARTLTVNGESRTEFNPQGPVPLKDAVEAELQRQLGLVALTPEAAQLRYSGADLNADGTIDTADLALLMGNFGQSGANIRGDLNSDGHVDDLDLRLFSAQYKLP
;
A
#
# COMPACT_ATOMS: atom_id res chain seq x y z
N MET A 1 -9.86 -13.65 -65.23
CA MET A 1 -10.75 -13.56 -64.05
C MET A 1 -9.92 -13.97 -62.84
N ASN A 2 -9.54 -13.03 -61.98
CA ASN A 2 -9.24 -13.22 -60.55
C ASN A 2 -8.79 -11.89 -59.95
N ARG A 3 -9.65 -11.32 -59.11
CA ARG A 3 -9.45 -10.06 -58.38
C ARG A 3 -8.63 -10.36 -57.14
N HIS A 4 -7.47 -9.71 -56.97
CA HIS A 4 -6.74 -9.73 -55.70
C HIS A 4 -7.43 -8.80 -54.71
N LEU A 5 -8.00 -9.40 -53.66
CA LEU A 5 -8.64 -8.73 -52.54
C LEU A 5 -7.54 -8.11 -51.66
N ARG A 6 -7.53 -6.77 -51.54
CA ARG A 6 -6.68 -6.05 -50.59
C ARG A 6 -7.35 -6.10 -49.22
N THR A 7 -6.83 -6.92 -48.32
CA THR A 7 -7.25 -6.95 -46.91
C THR A 7 -6.65 -5.75 -46.17
N LEU A 8 -7.51 -4.86 -45.70
CA LEU A 8 -7.19 -3.71 -44.86
C LEU A 8 -6.92 -4.21 -43.42
N LEU A 9 -5.68 -4.11 -42.94
CA LEU A 9 -5.36 -4.39 -41.53
C LEU A 9 -5.77 -3.18 -40.68
N LEU A 10 -6.81 -3.34 -39.86
CA LEU A 10 -7.21 -2.38 -38.84
C LEU A 10 -6.36 -2.63 -37.59
N THR A 11 -5.38 -1.79 -37.30
CA THR A 11 -4.60 -1.86 -36.07
C THR A 11 -5.42 -1.26 -34.92
N LEU A 12 -5.91 -2.09 -33.99
CA LEU A 12 -6.44 -1.63 -32.72
C LEU A 12 -5.29 -1.13 -31.83
N PRO A 13 -5.42 0.00 -31.13
CA PRO A 13 -4.48 0.35 -30.08
C PRO A 13 -4.67 -0.62 -28.90
N LEU A 14 -3.59 -1.32 -28.51
CA LEU A 14 -3.52 -1.98 -27.22
C LEU A 14 -3.63 -0.89 -26.14
N LEU A 15 -4.73 -0.87 -25.38
CA LEU A 15 -4.75 -0.20 -24.10
C LEU A 15 -3.82 -0.99 -23.18
N SER A 16 -2.60 -0.49 -22.99
CA SER A 16 -1.69 -0.97 -21.96
C SER A 16 -2.26 -0.57 -20.60
N THR A 17 -3.15 -1.40 -20.04
CA THR A 17 -3.47 -1.32 -18.62
C THR A 17 -2.21 -1.69 -17.85
N SER A 18 -1.50 -0.72 -17.27
CA SER A 18 -0.45 -1.01 -16.29
C SER A 18 -1.07 -1.91 -15.21
N ALA A 19 -0.52 -3.11 -15.01
CA ALA A 19 -0.99 -3.99 -13.95
C ALA A 19 -0.92 -3.23 -12.61
N ALA A 20 -1.98 -3.31 -11.80
CA ALA A 20 -1.96 -2.71 -10.48
C ALA A 20 -0.82 -3.33 -9.65
N ASN A 21 -0.01 -2.49 -9.01
CA ASN A 21 1.01 -2.96 -8.08
C ASN A 21 0.30 -3.68 -6.92
N ALA A 22 0.58 -4.96 -6.74
CA ALA A 22 -0.04 -5.77 -5.70
C ALA A 22 0.86 -5.82 -4.45
N ILE A 23 0.37 -5.33 -3.32
CA ILE A 23 1.08 -5.34 -2.04
C ILE A 23 0.35 -6.26 -1.06
N ASN A 24 1.06 -7.28 -0.59
CA ASN A 24 0.60 -8.19 0.45
C ASN A 24 0.90 -7.59 1.84
N VAL A 25 -0.13 -7.10 2.51
CA VAL A 25 -0.07 -6.50 3.84
C VAL A 25 -0.08 -7.61 4.90
N LYS A 26 1.03 -7.75 5.61
CA LYS A 26 1.22 -8.79 6.63
C LYS A 26 0.60 -8.40 7.97
N LEU A 27 -0.57 -8.98 8.28
CA LEU A 27 -1.29 -8.78 9.54
C LEU A 27 -2.02 -10.07 9.94
N ARG A 28 -2.11 -10.33 11.24
CA ARG A 28 -2.79 -11.52 11.79
C ARG A 28 -4.00 -11.14 12.65
N PRO A 29 -5.13 -10.72 12.05
CA PRO A 29 -6.36 -10.52 12.80
C PRO A 29 -6.90 -11.85 13.33
N GLN A 30 -7.18 -11.92 14.62
CA GLN A 30 -7.63 -13.14 15.32
C GLN A 30 -9.13 -13.13 15.70
N SER A 31 -9.88 -12.11 15.25
CA SER A 31 -11.34 -12.11 15.37
C SER A 31 -11.97 -11.76 14.02
N THR A 32 -13.17 -12.29 13.76
CA THR A 32 -13.93 -12.02 12.53
C THR A 32 -14.26 -10.55 12.36
N GLN A 33 -14.52 -9.84 13.47
CA GLN A 33 -14.83 -8.41 13.49
C GLN A 33 -13.63 -7.56 13.08
N ILE A 34 -12.44 -7.83 13.67
CA ILE A 34 -11.21 -7.13 13.30
C ILE A 34 -10.85 -7.46 11.85
N GLU A 35 -10.93 -8.73 11.46
CA GLU A 35 -10.62 -9.15 10.10
C GLU A 35 -11.51 -8.44 9.07
N ALA A 36 -12.82 -8.32 9.33
CA ALA A 36 -13.73 -7.60 8.46
C ALA A 36 -13.34 -6.13 8.29
N VAL A 37 -12.96 -5.44 9.38
CA VAL A 37 -12.50 -4.05 9.31
C VAL A 37 -11.19 -3.93 8.53
N VAL A 38 -10.24 -4.86 8.74
CA VAL A 38 -8.98 -4.90 7.99
C VAL A 38 -9.24 -5.08 6.49
N LEU A 39 -10.02 -6.09 6.11
CA LEU A 39 -10.32 -6.36 4.70
C LEU A 39 -11.06 -5.20 4.04
N ASP A 40 -12.04 -4.61 4.71
CA ASP A 40 -12.77 -3.45 4.18
C ASP A 40 -11.83 -2.24 4.03
N THR A 41 -10.98 -1.97 5.02
CA THR A 41 -10.01 -0.87 4.95
C THR A 41 -9.02 -1.06 3.81
N LEU A 42 -8.41 -2.24 3.66
CA LEU A 42 -7.48 -2.53 2.56
C LEU A 42 -8.15 -2.41 1.19
N LYS A 43 -9.41 -2.85 1.08
CA LYS A 43 -10.20 -2.68 -0.15
C LYS A 43 -10.45 -1.20 -0.46
N ARG A 44 -10.80 -0.39 0.54
CA ARG A 44 -11.02 1.05 0.37
C ARG A 44 -9.74 1.81 0.01
N LEU A 45 -8.58 1.37 0.50
CA LEU A 45 -7.28 1.96 0.19
C LEU A 45 -6.72 1.54 -1.18
N SER A 46 -7.25 0.46 -1.76
CA SER A 46 -6.87 0.01 -3.10
C SER A 46 -7.43 0.96 -4.16
N SER A 47 -6.75 1.04 -5.31
CA SER A 47 -7.09 1.86 -6.47
C SER A 47 -6.95 1.05 -7.77
N SER A 48 -7.12 1.70 -8.92
CA SER A 48 -6.86 1.07 -10.23
C SER A 48 -5.38 0.70 -10.44
N THR A 49 -4.46 1.31 -9.69
CA THR A 49 -3.00 1.16 -9.84
C THR A 49 -2.33 0.51 -8.63
N LEU A 50 -3.04 0.35 -7.51
CA LEU A 50 -2.56 -0.29 -6.29
C LEU A 50 -3.60 -1.26 -5.75
N THR A 51 -3.23 -2.52 -5.56
CA THR A 51 -4.07 -3.52 -4.89
C THR A 51 -3.43 -3.91 -3.56
N LEU A 52 -4.13 -3.67 -2.45
CA LEU A 52 -3.71 -4.11 -1.12
C LEU A 52 -4.48 -5.38 -0.74
N THR A 53 -3.75 -6.43 -0.40
CA THR A 53 -4.32 -7.71 0.05
C THR A 53 -3.84 -8.06 1.45
N LEU A 54 -4.67 -8.79 2.20
CA LEU A 54 -4.28 -9.29 3.52
C LEU A 54 -3.47 -10.59 3.38
N ASP A 55 -2.27 -10.60 3.94
CA ASP A 55 -1.44 -11.79 4.12
C ASP A 55 -1.38 -12.13 5.62
N LYS A 56 -1.98 -13.27 6.00
CA LYS A 56 -2.04 -13.73 7.39
C LYS A 56 -0.85 -14.61 7.80
N THR A 57 0.13 -14.81 6.92
CA THR A 57 1.27 -15.70 7.21
C THR A 57 2.29 -15.06 8.14
N GLY A 58 2.22 -13.74 8.37
CA GLY A 58 3.13 -13.04 9.27
C GLY A 58 2.62 -11.67 9.70
N GLY A 59 3.48 -10.92 10.39
CA GLY A 59 3.15 -9.58 10.90
C GLY A 59 2.53 -9.57 12.31
N PRO A 60 2.15 -8.39 12.82
CA PRO A 60 1.60 -8.24 14.15
C PRO A 60 0.23 -8.93 14.27
N ILE A 61 -0.03 -9.46 15.47
CA ILE A 61 -1.32 -10.04 15.84
C ILE A 61 -2.28 -8.91 16.23
N LEU A 62 -3.49 -8.94 15.69
CA LEU A 62 -4.55 -7.99 16.05
C LEU A 62 -5.69 -8.77 16.71
N VAL A 63 -6.00 -8.47 17.97
CA VAL A 63 -6.95 -9.28 18.74
C VAL A 63 -7.83 -8.41 19.64
N LEU A 64 -9.06 -8.84 19.92
CA LEU A 64 -9.88 -8.24 20.96
C LEU A 64 -9.37 -8.69 22.33
N ALA A 65 -9.32 -7.77 23.28
CA ALA A 65 -8.98 -8.11 24.65
C ALA A 65 -9.93 -9.20 25.20
N ALA A 66 -9.35 -10.29 25.69
CA ALA A 66 -10.14 -11.41 26.21
C ALA A 66 -10.68 -11.08 27.63
N PRO A 67 -11.86 -11.61 28.00
CA PRO A 67 -12.33 -11.58 29.38
C PRO A 67 -11.26 -12.13 30.35
N GLY A 68 -10.96 -11.41 31.42
CA GLY A 68 -9.95 -11.81 32.42
C GLY A 68 -8.50 -11.42 32.08
N SER A 69 -8.26 -10.76 30.95
CA SER A 69 -6.98 -10.09 30.66
C SER A 69 -6.78 -8.89 31.59
N VAL A 70 -5.53 -8.42 31.73
CA VAL A 70 -5.22 -7.19 32.49
C VAL A 70 -6.14 -6.06 32.02
N PRO A 71 -6.94 -5.44 32.92
CA PRO A 71 -7.92 -4.43 32.54
C PRO A 71 -7.29 -3.30 31.72
N PHE A 72 -8.04 -2.81 30.75
CA PHE A 72 -7.68 -1.60 30.04
C PHE A 72 -7.94 -0.38 30.91
N ASN A 73 -7.13 0.67 30.73
CA ASN A 73 -7.60 2.01 31.04
C ASN A 73 -8.80 2.31 30.11
N PRO A 74 -9.96 2.76 30.63
CA PRO A 74 -11.14 3.05 29.82
C PRO A 74 -10.87 4.08 28.71
N ASP A 75 -9.89 4.97 28.88
CA ASP A 75 -9.55 6.00 27.90
C ASP A 75 -8.59 5.50 26.78
N VAL A 76 -8.25 4.21 26.79
CA VAL A 76 -7.32 3.61 25.83
C VAL A 76 -8.05 2.62 24.93
N SER A 77 -8.01 2.87 23.62
CA SER A 77 -8.68 2.04 22.61
C SER A 77 -7.91 0.77 22.23
N ALA A 78 -6.59 0.79 22.32
CA ALA A 78 -5.73 -0.34 22.01
C ALA A 78 -4.39 -0.24 22.74
N ARG A 79 -3.74 -1.38 22.96
CA ARG A 79 -2.36 -1.46 23.45
C ARG A 79 -1.58 -2.46 22.63
N THR A 80 -0.30 -2.21 22.42
CA THR A 80 0.60 -3.17 21.78
C THR A 80 1.53 -3.78 22.82
N LEU A 81 1.62 -5.10 22.82
CA LEU A 81 2.42 -5.91 23.72
C LEU A 81 3.36 -6.80 22.90
N THR A 82 4.48 -7.18 23.49
CA THR A 82 5.30 -8.29 22.97
C THR A 82 4.96 -9.55 23.75
N VAL A 83 4.33 -10.53 23.10
CA VAL A 83 3.94 -11.81 23.70
C VAL A 83 4.68 -12.92 22.97
N ASN A 84 5.50 -13.69 23.67
CA ASN A 84 6.31 -14.77 23.08
C ASN A 84 7.17 -14.32 21.89
N GLY A 85 7.70 -13.09 21.94
CA GLY A 85 8.49 -12.49 20.85
C GLY A 85 7.67 -11.94 19.69
N GLU A 86 6.34 -12.01 19.74
CA GLU A 86 5.45 -11.48 18.71
C GLU A 86 4.80 -10.18 19.14
N SER A 87 4.73 -9.20 18.24
CA SER A 87 3.94 -8.00 18.44
C SER A 87 2.44 -8.34 18.39
N ARG A 88 1.72 -8.02 19.46
CA ARG A 88 0.27 -8.22 19.61
C ARG A 88 -0.38 -6.91 20.00
N THR A 89 -1.25 -6.39 19.14
CA THR A 89 -2.15 -5.29 19.45
C THR A 89 -3.48 -5.84 19.94
N GLU A 90 -3.81 -5.50 21.19
CA GLU A 90 -5.08 -5.83 21.84
C GLU A 90 -5.99 -4.61 21.79
N PHE A 91 -7.21 -4.79 21.29
CA PHE A 91 -8.24 -3.74 21.22
C PHE A 91 -9.16 -3.81 22.43
N ASN A 92 -9.43 -2.65 23.02
CA ASN A 92 -10.34 -2.50 24.15
C ASN A 92 -11.79 -2.59 23.67
N PRO A 93 -12.56 -3.62 24.04
CA PRO A 93 -13.96 -3.72 23.66
C PRO A 93 -14.85 -2.65 24.32
N GLN A 94 -14.36 -2.00 25.38
CA GLN A 94 -15.02 -0.93 26.13
C GLN A 94 -14.24 0.39 26.00
N GLY A 95 -13.43 0.54 24.95
CA GLY A 95 -12.63 1.74 24.73
C GLY A 95 -13.48 2.99 24.44
N PRO A 96 -12.84 4.16 24.37
CA PRO A 96 -13.54 5.44 24.22
C PRO A 96 -14.09 5.66 22.81
N VAL A 97 -13.70 4.82 21.84
CA VAL A 97 -14.14 4.89 20.44
C VAL A 97 -14.65 3.52 19.97
N PRO A 98 -15.50 3.47 18.93
CA PRO A 98 -15.92 2.22 18.30
C PRO A 98 -14.73 1.36 17.85
N LEU A 99 -14.87 0.04 17.94
CA LEU A 99 -13.83 -0.92 17.53
C LEU A 99 -13.28 -0.66 16.12
N LYS A 100 -14.17 -0.34 15.18
CA LYS A 100 -13.79 0.00 13.79
C LYS A 100 -12.76 1.12 13.77
N ASP A 101 -13.03 2.21 14.48
CA ASP A 101 -12.18 3.40 14.48
C ASP A 101 -10.84 3.13 15.17
N ALA A 102 -10.85 2.31 16.23
CA ALA A 102 -9.63 1.86 16.89
C ALA A 102 -8.75 1.00 15.95
N VAL A 103 -9.35 0.05 15.22
CA VAL A 103 -8.63 -0.81 14.26
C VAL A 103 -8.11 0.03 13.09
N GLU A 104 -8.89 0.97 12.58
CA GLU A 104 -8.47 1.88 11.52
C GLU A 104 -7.30 2.77 11.96
N ALA A 105 -7.34 3.34 13.16
CA ALA A 105 -6.21 4.11 13.70
C ALA A 105 -4.93 3.26 13.79
N GLU A 106 -5.05 2.00 14.23
CA GLU A 106 -3.90 1.09 14.27
C GLU A 106 -3.41 0.72 12.87
N LEU A 107 -4.30 0.48 11.90
CA LEU A 107 -3.93 0.24 10.50
C LEU A 107 -3.19 1.44 9.92
N GLN A 108 -3.67 2.66 10.15
CA GLN A 108 -2.99 3.87 9.70
C GLN A 108 -1.55 3.91 10.23
N ARG A 109 -1.36 3.63 11.53
CA ARG A 109 -0.05 3.59 12.17
C ARG A 109 0.85 2.48 11.62
N GLN A 110 0.32 1.26 11.49
CA GLN A 110 1.06 0.07 11.02
C GLN A 110 1.48 0.20 9.55
N LEU A 111 0.65 0.82 8.72
CA LEU A 111 0.95 1.07 7.31
C LEU A 111 1.80 2.34 7.10
N GLY A 112 1.97 3.16 8.16
CA GLY A 112 2.71 4.41 8.10
C GLY A 112 2.03 5.45 7.19
N LEU A 113 0.70 5.48 7.18
CA LEU A 113 -0.08 6.37 6.34
C LEU A 113 -0.38 7.68 7.08
N VAL A 114 -0.27 8.80 6.38
CA VAL A 114 -0.69 10.12 6.90
C VAL A 114 -2.21 10.22 7.04
N ALA A 115 -2.95 9.47 6.23
CA ALA A 115 -4.41 9.34 6.29
C ALA A 115 -4.84 8.00 5.64
N LEU A 116 -5.98 7.45 6.05
CA LEU A 116 -6.57 6.26 5.43
C LEU A 116 -7.32 6.60 4.12
N THR A 117 -6.56 7.03 3.11
CA THR A 117 -7.08 7.37 1.79
C THR A 117 -6.33 6.59 0.70
N PRO A 118 -6.98 6.28 -0.45
CA PRO A 118 -6.29 5.68 -1.59
C PRO A 118 -5.07 6.49 -2.03
N GLU A 119 -5.15 7.82 -1.96
CA GLU A 119 -4.07 8.72 -2.39
C GLU A 119 -2.84 8.59 -1.49
N ALA A 120 -3.04 8.55 -0.17
CA ALA A 120 -1.96 8.34 0.79
C ALA A 120 -1.35 6.94 0.67
N ALA A 121 -2.17 5.92 0.41
CA ALA A 121 -1.68 4.56 0.15
C ALA A 121 -0.87 4.48 -1.15
N GLN A 122 -1.36 5.08 -2.23
CA GLN A 122 -0.67 5.15 -3.51
C GLN A 122 0.69 5.84 -3.36
N LEU A 123 0.73 7.00 -2.69
CA LEU A 123 1.97 7.71 -2.36
C LEU A 123 2.96 6.81 -1.61
N ARG A 124 2.48 6.13 -0.55
CA ARG A 124 3.32 5.30 0.33
C ARG A 124 3.92 4.08 -0.37
N TYR A 125 3.19 3.48 -1.32
CA TYR A 125 3.54 2.19 -1.92
C TYR A 125 4.01 2.28 -3.37
N SER A 126 4.03 3.46 -3.97
CA SER A 126 4.50 3.61 -5.35
C SER A 126 6.01 3.60 -5.52
N GLY A 127 6.76 3.86 -4.43
CA GLY A 127 8.20 4.06 -4.49
C GLY A 127 8.63 5.39 -5.14
N ALA A 128 7.70 6.23 -5.58
CA ALA A 128 8.00 7.46 -6.30
C ALA A 128 8.37 8.64 -5.37
N ASP A 129 8.01 8.58 -4.09
CA ASP A 129 8.54 9.46 -3.04
C ASP A 129 9.93 8.93 -2.63
N LEU A 130 10.95 9.38 -3.36
CA LEU A 130 12.32 8.84 -3.32
C LEU A 130 13.13 9.41 -2.15
N ASN A 131 12.76 10.60 -1.67
CA ASN A 131 13.36 11.24 -0.50
C ASN A 131 12.61 10.95 0.82
N ALA A 132 11.41 10.35 0.75
CA ALA A 132 10.53 10.00 1.86
C ALA A 132 10.00 11.20 2.67
N ASP A 133 9.76 12.34 2.02
CA ASP A 133 9.21 13.54 2.65
C ASP A 133 7.68 13.60 2.66
N GLY A 134 7.02 12.63 2.03
CA GLY A 134 5.56 12.54 1.96
C GLY A 134 4.96 13.31 0.79
N THR A 135 5.77 13.80 -0.14
CA THR A 135 5.33 14.39 -1.41
C THR A 135 6.05 13.72 -2.58
N ILE A 136 5.50 13.86 -3.80
CA ILE A 136 6.18 13.44 -5.03
C ILE A 136 6.34 14.68 -5.89
N ASP A 137 7.53 15.28 -5.82
CA ASP A 137 7.79 16.58 -6.41
C ASP A 137 9.14 16.64 -7.14
N THR A 138 9.60 17.86 -7.44
CA THR A 138 10.87 18.09 -8.14
C THR A 138 12.09 17.50 -7.45
N ALA A 139 12.08 17.37 -6.13
CA ALA A 139 13.17 16.78 -5.37
C ALA A 139 13.29 15.28 -5.66
N ASP A 140 12.16 14.57 -5.74
CA ASP A 140 12.14 13.16 -6.14
C ASP A 140 12.52 13.00 -7.60
N LEU A 141 12.02 13.88 -8.47
CA LEU A 141 12.41 13.86 -9.88
C LEU A 141 13.92 14.01 -10.06
N ALA A 142 14.56 14.90 -9.29
CA ALA A 142 16.00 15.08 -9.32
C ALA A 142 16.76 13.81 -8.88
N LEU A 143 16.24 13.08 -7.89
CA LEU A 143 16.80 11.79 -7.46
C LEU A 143 16.65 10.72 -8.54
N LEU A 144 15.47 10.65 -9.19
CA LEU A 144 15.22 9.70 -10.29
C LEU A 144 16.16 10.00 -11.46
N MET A 145 16.25 11.26 -11.88
CA MET A 145 17.15 11.70 -12.96
C MET A 145 18.63 11.49 -12.63
N GLY A 146 19.02 11.64 -11.35
CA GLY A 146 20.37 11.36 -10.89
C GLY A 146 20.79 9.89 -11.05
N ASN A 147 19.82 8.97 -11.08
CA ASN A 147 20.06 7.54 -11.28
C ASN A 147 19.65 7.03 -12.68
N PHE A 148 19.19 7.92 -13.57
CA PHE A 148 18.73 7.52 -14.89
C PHE A 148 19.83 6.83 -15.71
N GLY A 149 19.49 5.69 -16.31
CA GLY A 149 20.41 4.82 -17.04
C GLY A 149 21.27 3.91 -16.16
N GLN A 150 21.14 3.95 -14.82
CA GLN A 150 21.80 2.97 -13.94
C GLN A 150 21.12 1.60 -14.02
N SER A 151 21.89 0.55 -13.73
CA SER A 151 21.42 -0.84 -13.71
C SER A 151 22.02 -1.63 -12.55
N GLY A 152 21.24 -2.49 -11.91
CA GLY A 152 21.65 -3.21 -10.70
C GLY A 152 20.48 -3.47 -9.75
N ALA A 153 20.78 -4.12 -8.62
CA ALA A 153 19.77 -4.41 -7.60
C ALA A 153 19.55 -3.20 -6.67
N ASN A 154 18.29 -2.95 -6.31
CA ASN A 154 17.88 -1.92 -5.33
C ASN A 154 18.33 -0.50 -5.69
N ILE A 155 18.27 -0.12 -6.97
CA ILE A 155 18.56 1.25 -7.38
C ILE A 155 17.37 2.14 -6.99
N ARG A 156 17.66 3.25 -6.33
CA ARG A 156 16.64 4.26 -6.06
C ARG A 156 16.14 4.84 -7.40
N GLY A 157 14.85 4.70 -7.68
CA GLY A 157 14.25 5.16 -8.94
C GLY A 157 13.89 4.03 -9.91
N ASP A 158 14.27 2.78 -9.63
CA ASP A 158 13.75 1.58 -10.32
C ASP A 158 12.37 1.24 -9.74
N LEU A 159 11.33 1.88 -10.29
CA LEU A 159 9.96 1.85 -9.78
C LEU A 159 9.19 0.60 -10.24
N ASN A 160 9.58 0.03 -11.38
CA ASN A 160 9.00 -1.22 -11.87
C ASN A 160 9.75 -2.48 -11.36
N SER A 161 10.89 -2.29 -10.68
CA SER A 161 11.75 -3.35 -10.14
C SER A 161 12.32 -4.30 -11.21
N ASP A 162 12.61 -3.78 -12.41
CA ASP A 162 13.20 -4.55 -13.50
C ASP A 162 14.75 -4.55 -13.50
N GLY A 163 15.36 -3.81 -12.59
CA GLY A 163 16.80 -3.71 -12.42
C GLY A 163 17.44 -2.58 -13.24
N HIS A 164 16.65 -1.75 -13.91
CA HIS A 164 17.08 -0.58 -14.64
C HIS A 164 16.31 0.66 -14.16
N VAL A 165 16.94 1.83 -14.28
CA VAL A 165 16.23 3.11 -14.12
C VAL A 165 16.12 3.76 -15.49
N ASP A 166 14.95 3.70 -16.10
CA ASP A 166 14.77 4.15 -17.48
C ASP A 166 13.43 4.87 -17.76
N ASP A 167 13.07 4.97 -19.05
CA ASP A 167 11.85 5.64 -19.50
C ASP A 167 10.57 5.03 -18.91
N LEU A 168 10.56 3.75 -18.55
CA LEU A 168 9.42 3.10 -17.90
C LEU A 168 9.22 3.66 -16.48
N ASP A 169 10.30 3.83 -15.72
CA ASP A 169 10.23 4.41 -14.38
C ASP A 169 9.84 5.88 -14.43
N LEU A 170 10.39 6.64 -15.38
CA LEU A 170 10.00 8.04 -15.58
C LEU A 170 8.50 8.16 -15.90
N ARG A 171 7.93 7.24 -16.69
CA ARG A 171 6.49 7.21 -16.94
C ARG A 171 5.69 6.89 -15.68
N LEU A 172 6.11 5.91 -14.88
CA LEU A 172 5.45 5.56 -13.61
C LEU A 172 5.51 6.70 -12.60
N PHE A 173 6.63 7.42 -12.56
CA PHE A 173 6.81 8.61 -11.74
C PHE A 173 5.88 9.74 -12.20
N SER A 174 5.84 10.02 -13.51
CA SER A 174 5.03 11.11 -14.09
C SER A 174 3.53 10.98 -13.81
N ALA A 175 3.02 9.75 -13.66
CA ALA A 175 1.62 9.50 -13.32
C ALA A 175 1.23 9.97 -11.90
N GLN A 176 2.22 10.25 -11.06
CA GLN A 176 2.05 10.53 -9.63
C GLN A 176 2.64 11.88 -9.21
N TYR A 177 3.53 12.42 -10.06
CA TYR A 177 4.16 13.71 -9.88
C TYR A 177 3.14 14.83 -9.75
N LYS A 178 3.34 15.68 -8.75
CA LYS A 178 2.54 16.89 -8.54
C LYS A 178 3.43 18.11 -8.78
N LEU A 179 2.93 19.05 -9.59
CA LEU A 179 3.54 20.38 -9.64
C LEU A 179 3.24 21.09 -8.32
N PRO A 180 4.22 21.81 -7.75
CA PRO A 180 4.00 22.67 -6.59
C PRO A 180 3.02 23.81 -6.91
#